data_AF-A0A6I9PJE1-F1
#
_entry.id   AF-A0A6I9PJE1-F1
#
_cell.length_a   1.000
_cell.length_b   1.000
_cell.length_c   1.000
_cell.angle_alpha   90.00
_cell.angle_beta   90.00
_cell.angle_gamma   90.00
#
_symmetry.space_group_name_H-M   'P 1'
#
loop_
_entity.id
_entity.type
_entity.pdbx_description
1 polymer ?
#
loop_
_entity_poly.entity_id
_entity_poly.type
_entity_poly.pdbx_seq_one_letter_code
_entity_poly.pdbx_strand_id
1 'polypeptide(L)'
;SKLSQIVVDVSAGPYKDRTVMFLGSDDGRVLKLLTSTHPNDNFGSKLLEDIHVYNPSKCNVQGQEDRRVLALELDKERHALFVAFSSCVIRVPLSRCSQHGACR
;
A
#
# COMPACT_ATOMS: atom_id res chain seq x y z
N SER A 1 -3.35 -14.54 -6.07
CA SER A 1 -2.62 -13.61 -5.20
C SER A 1 -3.05 -13.86 -3.78
N LYS A 2 -2.11 -14.23 -2.89
CA LYS A 2 -2.33 -14.38 -1.45
C LYS A 2 -1.79 -13.16 -0.74
N LEU A 3 -2.61 -12.57 0.14
CA LEU A 3 -2.20 -11.47 1.02
C LEU A 3 -1.41 -12.04 2.20
N SER A 4 -0.32 -11.37 2.58
CA SER A 4 0.58 -11.85 3.63
C SER A 4 1.11 -10.77 4.56
N GLN A 5 1.23 -9.53 4.08
CA GLN A 5 1.70 -8.40 4.88
C GLN A 5 0.58 -7.41 5.13
N ILE A 6 0.63 -6.73 6.27
CA ILE A 6 -0.35 -5.72 6.66
C ILE A 6 0.35 -4.59 7.41
N VAL A 7 0.01 -3.34 7.07
CA VAL A 7 0.29 -2.17 7.90
C VAL A 7 -0.93 -1.25 7.90
N VAL A 8 -1.19 -0.58 9.02
CA VAL A 8 -2.44 0.17 9.26
C VAL A 8 -2.13 1.59 9.71
N ASP A 9 -2.75 2.57 9.06
CA ASP A 9 -2.84 3.94 9.54
C ASP A 9 -4.21 4.19 10.15
N VAL A 10 -4.30 4.25 11.48
CA VAL A 10 -5.54 4.54 12.23
C VAL A 10 -5.90 6.01 12.33
N SER A 11 -5.08 6.90 11.76
CA SER A 11 -5.18 8.35 11.93
C SER A 11 -5.06 9.08 10.59
N ALA A 12 -5.51 8.45 9.51
CA ALA A 12 -5.43 9.00 8.17
C ALA A 12 -6.48 10.10 7.93
N GLY A 13 -6.26 10.89 6.88
CA GLY A 13 -7.17 11.96 6.46
C GLY A 13 -6.97 13.28 7.23
N PRO A 14 -7.62 14.36 6.77
CA PRO A 14 -7.41 15.70 7.33
C PRO A 14 -7.78 15.81 8.82
N TYR A 15 -8.79 15.06 9.27
CA TYR A 15 -9.27 15.05 10.65
C TYR A 15 -8.73 13.90 11.48
N LYS A 16 -7.83 13.08 10.91
CA LYS A 16 -7.23 11.91 11.57
C LYS A 16 -8.26 10.90 12.09
N ASP A 17 -9.39 10.80 11.41
CA ASP A 17 -10.56 10.01 11.77
C ASP A 17 -10.76 8.78 10.87
N ARG A 18 -9.87 8.57 9.89
CA ARG A 18 -9.95 7.46 8.95
C ARG A 18 -8.91 6.41 9.25
N THR A 19 -9.33 5.15 9.11
CA THR A 19 -8.41 4.02 9.13
C THR A 19 -8.13 3.54 7.70
N VAL A 20 -6.86 3.57 7.30
CA VAL A 20 -6.39 3.06 6.00
C VAL A 20 -5.49 1.86 6.23
N MET A 21 -5.75 0.77 5.52
CA MET A 21 -4.99 -0.47 5.61
C MET A 21 -4.25 -0.71 4.28
N PHE A 22 -3.01 -1.14 4.37
CA PHE A 22 -2.19 -1.57 3.23
C PHE A 22 -1.91 -3.05 3.36
N LEU A 23 -2.24 -3.83 2.32
CA LEU A 23 -2.10 -5.28 2.29
C LEU A 23 -1.12 -5.68 1.19
N GLY A 24 -0.02 -6.34 1.55
CA GLY A 24 1.00 -6.81 0.62
C GLY A 24 0.76 -8.24 0.18
N SER A 25 0.91 -8.51 -1.12
CA SER A 25 0.67 -9.82 -1.71
C SER A 25 1.94 -10.58 -2.10
N ASP A 26 1.77 -11.87 -2.41
CA ASP A 26 2.83 -12.72 -2.94
C ASP A 26 3.17 -12.50 -4.43
N ASP A 27 2.37 -11.70 -5.15
CA ASP A 27 2.58 -11.36 -6.56
C ASP A 27 3.01 -9.90 -6.81
N GLY A 28 3.46 -9.21 -5.74
CA GLY A 28 4.09 -7.90 -5.83
C GLY A 28 3.13 -6.72 -5.89
N ARG A 29 1.91 -6.92 -5.39
CA ARG A 29 0.88 -5.90 -5.29
C ARG A 29 0.71 -5.42 -3.87
N VAL A 30 0.25 -4.19 -3.74
CA VAL A 30 -0.24 -3.61 -2.49
C VAL A 30 -1.66 -3.13 -2.70
N LEU A 31 -2.59 -3.66 -1.92
CA LEU A 31 -3.96 -3.16 -1.86
C LEU A 31 -4.05 -2.08 -0.78
N LYS A 32 -4.66 -0.95 -1.10
CA LYS A 32 -4.95 0.13 -0.16
C LYS A 32 -6.45 0.19 0.09
N LEU A 33 -6.87 0.02 1.33
CA LEU A 33 -8.27 -0.05 1.72
C LEU A 33 -8.59 1.04 2.73
N LEU A 34 -9.74 1.69 2.58
CA LEU A 34 -10.38 2.47 3.63
C LEU A 34 -11.27 1.53 4.42
N THR A 35 -11.06 1.41 5.73
CA THR A 35 -11.96 0.64 6.60
C THR A 35 -12.80 1.60 7.42
N SER A 36 -14.10 1.34 7.51
CA SER A 36 -14.91 2.07 8.47
C SER A 36 -14.72 1.49 9.86
N THR A 37 -14.34 2.35 10.78
CA THR A 37 -14.18 2.04 12.21
C THR A 37 -15.25 2.74 13.05
N HIS A 38 -16.21 3.44 12.43
CA HIS A 38 -17.26 4.12 13.17
C HIS A 38 -18.39 3.15 13.56
N PRO A 39 -18.88 3.19 14.81
CA PRO A 39 -19.95 2.30 15.28
C PRO A 39 -21.26 2.40 14.48
N ASN A 40 -21.50 3.55 13.82
CA ASN A 40 -22.72 3.83 13.07
C ASN A 40 -22.60 3.55 11.57
N ASP A 41 -21.40 3.21 11.09
CA ASP A 41 -21.18 2.85 9.70
C ASP A 41 -21.37 1.34 9.52
N ASN A 42 -21.85 0.94 8.35
CA ASN A 42 -21.85 -0.47 7.98
C ASN A 42 -20.39 -0.98 8.00
N PHE A 43 -20.10 -1.95 8.88
CA PHE A 43 -18.78 -2.59 8.96
C PHE A 43 -18.38 -3.08 7.57
N GLY A 44 -17.38 -2.43 6.99
CA GLY A 44 -17.02 -2.63 5.60
C GLY A 44 -15.69 -2.00 5.26
N SER A 45 -14.98 -2.64 4.33
CA SER A 45 -13.77 -2.10 3.73
C SER A 45 -14.04 -1.70 2.29
N LYS A 46 -13.55 -0.52 1.90
CA LYS A 46 -13.57 -0.02 0.54
C LYS A 46 -12.16 -0.09 -0.03
N LEU A 47 -11.97 -0.84 -1.10
CA LEU A 47 -10.74 -0.79 -1.87
C LEU A 47 -10.58 0.60 -2.50
N LEU A 48 -9.50 1.30 -2.17
CA LEU A 48 -9.16 2.61 -2.72
C LEU A 48 -8.24 2.48 -3.92
N GLU A 49 -7.18 1.68 -3.80
CA GLU A 49 -6.18 1.48 -4.84
C GLU A 49 -5.68 0.04 -4.86
N ASP A 50 -5.33 -0.42 -6.05
CA ASP A 50 -4.65 -1.67 -6.33
C ASP A 50 -3.34 -1.36 -7.04
N ILE A 51 -2.22 -1.46 -6.32
CA ILE A 51 -0.93 -0.92 -6.73
C ILE A 51 -0.01 -2.07 -7.11
N HIS A 52 0.48 -2.08 -8.36
CA HIS A 52 1.50 -3.01 -8.82
C HIS A 52 2.87 -2.40 -8.49
N VAL A 53 3.48 -2.83 -7.39
CA VAL A 53 4.66 -2.17 -6.82
C VAL A 53 5.95 -2.74 -7.39
N TYR A 54 6.02 -4.05 -7.60
CA TYR A 54 7.23 -4.72 -8.09
C TYR A 54 7.69 -4.13 -9.44
N ASN A 55 8.97 -3.77 -9.53
CA ASN A 55 9.56 -3.23 -10.75
C ASN A 55 10.69 -4.14 -11.24
N PRO A 56 10.48 -4.94 -12.30
CA PRO A 56 11.49 -5.85 -12.83
C PRO A 56 12.78 -5.15 -13.24
N SER A 57 12.71 -3.92 -13.78
CA SER A 57 13.90 -3.15 -14.20
C SER A 57 14.80 -2.74 -13.03
N LYS A 58 14.28 -2.77 -11.80
CA LYS A 58 15.01 -2.39 -10.58
C LYS A 58 15.26 -3.56 -9.63
N CYS A 59 14.39 -4.57 -9.65
CA CYS A 59 14.36 -5.65 -8.67
C CYS A 59 14.71 -7.01 -9.25
N ASN A 60 14.80 -7.17 -10.57
CA ASN A 60 15.26 -8.43 -11.16
C ASN A 60 16.79 -8.46 -11.19
N VAL A 61 17.38 -8.98 -10.13
CA VAL A 61 18.84 -9.21 -10.04
C VAL A 61 19.09 -10.68 -10.41
N GLN A 62 19.94 -10.92 -11.41
CA GLN A 62 20.40 -12.26 -11.80
C GLN A 62 19.30 -13.24 -12.31
N GLY A 63 18.14 -12.74 -12.75
CA GLY A 63 17.09 -13.57 -13.34
C GLY A 63 16.25 -14.35 -12.33
N GLN A 64 16.44 -14.12 -11.04
CA GLN A 64 15.56 -14.63 -9.99
C GLN A 64 14.41 -13.65 -9.76
N GLU A 65 13.27 -13.96 -10.37
CA GLU A 65 12.05 -13.19 -10.16
C GLU A 65 11.30 -13.71 -8.93
N ASP A 66 11.44 -13.00 -7.82
CA ASP A 66 10.62 -13.16 -6.63
C ASP A 66 9.87 -11.86 -6.35
N ARG A 67 8.55 -11.88 -6.61
CA ARG A 67 7.67 -10.72 -6.46
C ARG A 67 7.02 -10.68 -5.07
N ARG A 68 7.33 -11.60 -4.17
CA ARG A 68 6.67 -11.65 -2.88
C ARG A 68 6.98 -10.41 -2.04
N VAL A 69 5.95 -9.73 -1.58
CA VAL A 69 6.12 -8.67 -0.57
C VAL A 69 6.50 -9.35 0.75
N LEU A 70 7.69 -9.03 1.25
CA LEU A 70 8.25 -9.58 2.49
C LEU A 70 7.91 -8.75 3.71
N ALA A 71 7.86 -7.43 3.55
CA ALA A 71 7.52 -6.49 4.63
C ALA A 71 6.94 -5.19 4.07
N LEU A 72 6.15 -4.53 4.91
CA LEU A 72 5.61 -3.20 4.70
C LEU A 72 5.99 -2.32 5.89
N GLU A 73 6.53 -1.13 5.62
CA GLU A 73 6.83 -0.13 6.65
C GLU A 73 6.17 1.19 6.28
N LEU A 74 5.40 1.75 7.22
CA LEU A 74 4.62 2.97 7.01
C LEU A 74 5.31 4.17 7.67
N ASP A 75 5.85 5.07 6.85
CA ASP A 75 6.37 6.37 7.30
C ASP A 75 5.30 7.45 7.10
N LYS A 76 4.53 7.71 8.16
CA LYS A 76 3.44 8.70 8.15
C LYS A 76 3.96 10.12 7.97
N GLU A 77 5.09 10.44 8.61
CA GLU A 77 5.68 11.78 8.60
C GLU A 77 6.17 12.18 7.21
N ARG A 78 6.81 11.23 6.49
CA ARG A 78 7.31 11.46 5.13
C ARG A 78 6.34 11.02 4.04
N HIS A 79 5.08 10.72 4.42
CA HIS A 79 4.02 10.28 3.53
C HIS A 79 4.45 9.15 2.57
N ALA A 80 5.08 8.11 3.10
CA ALA A 80 5.58 6.98 2.30
C ALA A 80 5.23 5.62 2.88
N LEU A 81 5.00 4.66 1.99
CA LEU A 81 5.01 3.23 2.26
C LEU A 81 6.28 2.63 1.66
N PHE A 82 7.09 1.96 2.46
CA PHE A 82 8.21 1.17 1.98
C PHE A 82 7.76 -0.28 1.81
N VAL A 83 8.04 -0.85 0.64
CA VAL A 83 7.67 -2.21 0.27
C VAL A 83 8.95 -2.99 0.03
N ALA A 84 9.21 -3.98 0.88
CA ALA A 84 10.40 -4.82 0.79
C ALA A 84 10.10 -6.09 -0.03
N PHE A 85 10.98 -6.36 -0.98
CA PHE A 85 11.11 -7.61 -1.73
C PHE A 85 12.44 -8.26 -1.35
N SER A 86 12.67 -9.51 -1.77
CA SER A 86 13.95 -10.19 -1.52
C SER A 86 15.15 -9.48 -2.14
N SER A 87 14.96 -8.76 -3.23
CA SER A 87 16.04 -8.14 -4.02
C SER A 87 16.07 -6.60 -3.96
N CYS A 88 15.05 -5.95 -3.42
CA CYS A 88 14.95 -4.49 -3.44
C CYS A 88 13.97 -3.95 -2.38
N VAL A 89 14.06 -2.65 -2.09
CA VAL A 89 13.05 -1.91 -1.32
C VAL A 89 12.54 -0.75 -2.18
N ILE A 90 11.21 -0.65 -2.32
CA ILE A 90 10.57 0.38 -3.13
C ILE A 90 9.82 1.36 -2.21
N ARG A 91 10.07 2.67 -2.40
CA ARG A 91 9.32 3.74 -1.75
C ARG A 91 8.10 4.11 -2.60
N VAL A 92 6.90 3.92 -2.06
CA VAL A 92 5.62 4.27 -2.67
C VAL A 92 5.01 5.48 -1.92
N PRO A 93 4.68 6.59 -2.59
CA PRO A 93 3.97 7.71 -1.94
C PRO A 93 2.59 7.26 -1.42
N LEU A 94 2.23 7.63 -0.19
CA LEU A 94 0.91 7.28 0.38
C LEU A 94 -0.24 7.92 -0.38
N SER A 95 0.00 9.13 -0.89
CA SER A 95 -0.93 9.88 -1.73
C SER A 95 -0.37 9.96 -3.13
N ARG A 96 -1.08 9.37 -4.09
CA ARG A 96 -0.77 9.42 -5.52
C ARG A 96 -1.71 10.37 -6.27
N CYS A 97 -2.19 11.41 -5.58
CA CYS A 97 -3.21 12.33 -6.07
C CYS A 97 -2.85 13.02 -7.39
N SER A 98 -1.56 13.26 -7.64
CA SER A 98 -1.06 13.83 -8.90
C SER A 98 -1.44 13.00 -10.13
N GLN A 99 -1.74 11.70 -9.97
CA GLN A 99 -2.20 10.84 -11.06
C GLN A 99 -3.59 11.20 -11.58
N HIS A 100 -4.40 11.92 -10.79
CA HIS A 100 -5.72 12.41 -11.24
C HIS A 100 -5.62 13.76 -11.98
N GLY A 101 -4.45 14.41 -11.98
CA GLY A 101 -4.23 15.68 -12.66
C GLY A 101 -5.20 16.76 -12.19
N ALA A 102 -5.81 17.46 -13.16
CA ALA A 102 -6.83 18.50 -12.92
C ALA A 102 -8.27 17.97 -13.06
N CYS A 103 -8.47 16.65 -13.22
CA CYS A 103 -9.79 16.05 -13.36
C CYS A 103 -10.54 16.13 -12.02
N ARG A 104 -11.75 16.71 -12.04
CA ARG A 104 -12.60 16.92 -10.87
C ARG A 104 -13.88 16.11 -10.97
#